data_AF-A0A351DF00-F1
#
_entry.id   AF-A0A351DF00-F1
#
_cell.length_a   1.000
_cell.length_b   1.000
_cell.length_c   1.000
_cell.angle_alpha   90.00
_cell.angle_beta   90.00
_cell.angle_gamma   90.00
#
_symmetry.space_group_name_H-M   'P 1'
#
loop_
_entity.id
_entity.type
_entity.pdbx_description
1 polymer ?
#
loop_
_entity_poly.entity_id
_entity_poly.type
_entity_poly.pdbx_seq_one_letter_code
_entity_poly.pdbx_strand_id
1 'polypeptide(L)' 'GDCSKDVPFQYLEFFFEEDDSAIYDIKREYESGRMLAGEMKQLCIEKAGEWLEEISEKREMWRDRIGEFLAPDSN' A
#
# COMPACT_ATOMS: atom_id res chain seq x y z
N GLY A 1 -15.71 13.21 2.88
CA GLY A 1 -15.64 12.01 2.03
C GLY A 1 -16.21 10.83 2.79
N ASP A 2 -16.56 9.74 2.11
CA ASP A 2 -17.01 8.49 2.74
C ASP A 2 -15.93 7.43 2.57
N CYS A 3 -15.09 7.25 3.59
CA CYS A 3 -14.00 6.26 3.59
C CYS A 3 -14.48 4.82 3.40
N SER A 4 -15.73 4.50 3.75
CA SER A 4 -16.27 3.14 3.57
C SER A 4 -16.52 2.76 2.12
N LYS A 5 -16.55 3.75 1.21
CA LYS A 5 -16.74 3.56 -0.24
C LYS A 5 -15.55 4.05 -1.08
N ASP A 6 -14.60 4.74 -0.46
CA ASP A 6 -13.46 5.32 -1.15
C ASP A 6 -12.36 4.28 -1.34
N VAL A 7 -12.24 3.78 -2.58
CA VAL A 7 -11.26 2.74 -2.92
C VAL A 7 -9.82 3.18 -2.66
N PRO A 8 -9.37 4.40 -3.03
CA PRO A 8 -8.03 4.88 -2.66
C PRO A 8 -7.75 4.81 -1.16
N PHE A 9 -8.68 5.26 -0.31
CA PHE A 9 -8.54 5.16 1.14
C PHE A 9 -8.41 3.69 1.61
N GLN A 10 -9.23 2.78 1.09
CA GLN A 10 -9.16 1.36 1.45
C GLN A 10 -7.81 0.74 1.08
N TYR A 11 -7.25 1.10 -0.08
CA TYR A 11 -5.93 0.62 -0.47
C TYR A 11 -4.81 1.14 0.42
N LEU A 12 -4.89 2.42 0.84
CA LEU A 12 -3.98 2.97 1.83
C LEU A 12 -4.06 2.17 3.14
N GLU A 13 -5.26 1.96 3.69
CA GLU A 13 -5.51 1.27 4.97
C GLU A 13 -5.04 -0.20 4.96
N PHE A 14 -5.18 -0.92 3.84
CA PHE A 14 -4.85 -2.35 3.81
C PHE A 14 -3.45 -2.69 3.31
N PHE A 15 -2.84 -1.84 2.47
CA PHE A 15 -1.62 -2.22 1.74
C PHE A 15 -0.47 -1.22 1.81
N PHE A 16 -0.76 0.08 1.76
CA PHE A 16 0.28 1.06 1.42
C PHE A 16 0.71 1.97 2.57
N GLU A 17 -0.02 1.99 3.69
CA GLU A 17 0.38 2.68 4.90
C GLU A 17 0.33 1.72 6.09
N GLU A 18 1.44 1.65 6.82
CA GLU A 18 1.60 0.73 7.96
C GLU A 18 1.34 1.43 9.30
N ASP A 19 1.39 2.76 9.33
CA ASP A 19 1.11 3.55 10.53
C ASP A 19 -0.40 3.80 10.70
N ASP A 20 -1.01 3.08 11.64
CA ASP A 20 -2.41 3.24 12.04
C ASP A 20 -2.78 4.68 12.40
N SER A 21 -1.84 5.46 12.96
CA SER A 21 -2.08 6.85 13.34
C SER A 21 -2.20 7.76 12.11
N ALA A 22 -1.38 7.52 11.10
CA ALA A 22 -1.45 8.21 9.82
C ALA A 22 -2.78 7.91 9.11
N ILE A 23 -3.21 6.64 9.09
CA ILE A 23 -4.51 6.24 8.53
C ILE A 23 -5.67 6.93 9.26
N TYR A 24 -5.63 7.00 10.58
CA TYR A 24 -6.66 7.68 11.36
C TYR A 24 -6.74 9.16 11.03
N ASP A 25 -5.60 9.85 10.89
CA ASP A 25 -5.57 11.26 10.54
C ASP A 25 -6.08 11.48 9.11
N ILE A 26 -5.65 10.68 8.13
CA ILE A 26 -6.13 10.74 6.74
C ILE A 26 -7.66 10.58 6.70
N LYS A 27 -8.19 9.59 7.43
CA LYS A 27 -9.63 9.36 7.56
C LYS A 27 -10.36 10.58 8.11
N ARG A 28 -9.85 11.15 9.21
CA ARG A 28 -10.44 12.35 9.84
C ARG A 28 -10.44 13.55 8.88
N GLU A 29 -9.33 13.80 8.19
CA GLU A 29 -9.21 14.90 7.24
C GLU A 29 -10.17 14.72 6.06
N TYR A 30 -10.30 13.51 5.52
CA TYR A 30 -11.19 13.23 4.41
C TYR A 30 -12.67 13.28 4.80
N GLU A 31 -13.07 12.65 5.91
CA GLU A 31 -14.44 12.67 6.41
C GLU A 31 -14.90 14.09 6.77
N SER A 32 -14.01 14.92 7.33
CA SER A 32 -14.28 16.33 7.61
C SER A 32 -14.42 17.21 6.37
N GLY A 33 -14.03 16.70 5.19
CA GLY A 33 -14.05 17.45 3.92
C GLY A 33 -12.88 18.42 3.76
N ARG A 34 -11.89 18.39 4.65
CA ARG A 34 -10.65 19.18 4.52
C ARG A 34 -9.72 18.63 3.44
N MET A 35 -9.71 17.31 3.26
CA MET A 35 -9.03 16.65 2.15
C MET A 35 -10.01 16.39 0.99
N LEU A 36 -9.58 16.72 -0.22
CA LEU A 36 -10.31 16.47 -1.47
C LEU A 36 -10.08 15.04 -1.97
N ALA A 37 -11.02 14.51 -2.76
CA ALA A 37 -10.86 13.19 -3.38
C ALA A 37 -9.65 13.11 -4.34
N GLY A 38 -9.24 14.23 -4.92
CA GLY A 38 -8.01 14.31 -5.71
C GLY A 38 -6.74 14.14 -4.87
N GLU A 39 -6.72 14.74 -3.67
CA GLU A 39 -5.59 14.64 -2.73
C GLU A 39 -5.50 13.22 -2.16
N MET A 40 -6.63 12.60 -1.82
CA MET A 40 -6.68 11.19 -1.40
C MET A 40 -6.10 10.25 -2.47
N LYS A 41 -6.48 10.45 -3.74
CA LYS A 41 -5.95 9.66 -4.87
C LYS A 41 -4.46 9.88 -5.07
N GLN A 42 -4.01 11.13 -4.96
CA GLN A 42 -2.60 11.48 -5.12
C GLN A 42 -1.74 10.81 -4.04
N LEU A 43 -2.17 10.88 -2.78
CA LEU A 43 -1.52 10.19 -1.66
C LEU A 43 -1.48 8.67 -1.88
N CYS A 44 -2.59 8.08 -2.33
CA CYS A 44 -2.66 6.66 -2.65
C CYS A 44 -1.67 6.26 -3.76
N ILE A 45 -1.50 7.09 -4.80
CA ILE A 45 -0.54 6.82 -5.89
C ILE A 45 0.90 6.86 -5.38
N GLU A 46 1.23 7.84 -4.54
CA GLU A 46 2.57 7.98 -3.96
C GLU A 46 2.94 6.74 -3.13
N LYS A 47 2.07 6.36 -2.21
CA LYS A 47 2.26 5.20 -1.33
C LYS A 47 2.25 3.88 -2.10
N ALA A 48 1.40 3.74 -3.12
CA ALA A 48 1.42 2.58 -4.01
C ALA A 48 2.75 2.48 -4.78
N GLY A 49 3.32 3.61 -5.19
CA GLY A 49 4.62 3.67 -5.87
C GLY A 49 5.74 3.13 -4.99
N GLU A 50 5.84 3.62 -3.76
CA GLU A 50 6.81 3.16 -2.75
C GLU A 50 6.68 1.64 -2.54
N TRP A 51 5.45 1.15 -2.31
CA TRP A 51 5.19 -0.27 -2.08
C TRP A 51 5.58 -1.16 -3.28
N LEU A 52 5.27 -0.72 -4.51
CA LEU A 52 5.61 -1.46 -5.73
C LEU A 52 7.13 -1.50 -5.97
N GLU A 53 7.84 -0.41 -5.66
CA GLU A 53 9.29 -0.34 -5.75
C GLU A 53 9.93 -1.36 -4.80
N GLU A 54 9.50 -1.39 -3.54
CA GLU A 54 9.99 -2.38 -2.58
C GLU A 54 9.75 -3.83 -3.03
N ILE A 55 8.57 -4.13 -3.60
CA ILE A 55 8.29 -5.46 -4.13
C ILE A 55 9.20 -5.78 -5.31
N SER A 56 9.45 -4.80 -6.19
CA SER A 56 10.35 -4.99 -7.32
C SER A 56 11.77 -5.30 -6.85
N GLU A 57 12.26 -4.59 -5.83
CA GLU A 57 13.58 -4.84 -5.23
C GLU A 57 13.64 -6.23 -4.56
N LYS A 58 12.65 -6.58 -3.75
CA LYS A 58 12.54 -7.90 -3.12
C LYS A 58 12.54 -9.00 -4.19
N ARG A 59 11.76 -8.83 -5.27
CA ARG A 59 11.73 -9.80 -6.38
C ARG A 59 13.10 -9.93 -7.07
N GLU A 60 13.80 -8.82 -7.28
CA GLU A 60 15.13 -8.83 -7.88
C GLU A 60 16.13 -9.61 -7.02
N MET A 61 16.14 -9.37 -5.71
CA MET A 61 17.02 -10.05 -4.76
C MET A 61 16.85 -11.58 -4.76
N TRP A 62 15.66 -12.08 -5.13
CA TRP A 62 15.34 -13.52 -5.13
C TRP A 62 15.37 -14.17 -6.51
N ARG A 63 15.62 -13.41 -7.59
CA ARG A 63 15.52 -13.86 -8.99
C ARG A 63 16.21 -15.21 -9.26
N ASP A 64 17.45 -15.36 -8.80
CA ASP A 64 18.27 -16.56 -9.01
C ASP A 64 18.38 -17.46 -7.77
N ARG A 65 17.59 -17.17 -6.74
CA ARG A 65 17.63 -17.82 -5.42
C ARG A 65 16.38 -18.64 -5.11
N ILE A 66 15.50 -18.84 -6.09
CA ILE A 66 14.27 -19.64 -5.93
C ILE A 66 14.60 -21.07 -5.46
N GLY A 67 15.72 -21.64 -5.92
CA GLY A 67 16.19 -22.96 -5.48
C GLY A 67 16.54 -23.04 -4.00
N GLU A 68 16.85 -21.93 -3.33
CA GLU A 68 17.08 -21.90 -1.88
C GLU A 68 15.77 -22.02 -1.07
N PHE A 69 14.64 -21.66 -1.68
CA PHE A 69 13.32 -21.75 -1.06
C PHE A 69 12.68 -23.13 -1.26
N LEU A 70 12.93 -23.79 -2.39
CA LEU A 70 12.36 -25.08 -2.74
C LEU A 70 13.01 -26.22 -1.92
N ALA A 71 12.18 -27.10 -1.36
CA ALA A 71 12.67 -28.28 -0.64
C ALA A 71 13.25 -29.32 -1.62
N PRO A 72 14.24 -30.14 -1.23
CA PRO A 72 14.88 -31.12 -2.12
C PRO A 72 13.91 -32.14 -2.74
N ASP A 73 12.77 -32.39 -2.10
CA ASP A 73 11.71 -33.33 -2.47
C ASP A 73 10.49 -32.66 -3.12
N SER A 74 10.57 -31.37 -3.44
CA SER A 74 9.47 -30.61 -4.04
C SER A 74 9.31 -30.76 -5.57
N ASN A 75 10.07 -31.67 -6.18
CA ASN A 75 10.03 -32.01 -7.62
C ASN A 75 9.42 -33.39 -7.87
#